data_AF-A0A661Y9X3-F1
#
_entry.id   AF-A0A661Y9X3-F1
#
_cell.length_a   1.000
_cell.length_b   1.000
_cell.length_c   1.000
_cell.angle_alpha   90.00
_cell.angle_beta   90.00
_cell.angle_gamma   90.00
#
_symmetry.space_group_name_H-M   'P 1'
#
loop_
_entity.id
_entity.type
_entity.pdbx_description
1 polymer ?
#
loop_
_entity_poly.entity_id
_entity_poly.type
_entity_poly.pdbx_seq_one_letter_code
_entity_poly.pdbx_strand_id
1 'polypeptide(L)'
;VLVEAFDKASESLKETSVKMKELTKTDVVDAGAKGFVVFLEGMLEFFKTGNQINMETLAADEVVEEDVIGHDVITCRYCSEALITGEYLDKNQIKKLIEGFGDSLVIAGSPQKMRIHIHTDTPWLLFVELGKLGNITAQKVDDMVMQNVIASATENNVALVTDSSCDLPQELIEKYRIHVVPLSIHFGETFYIDGVTMKPEQFNKMLDSAPVYPSTSQPAFKEFYNRFNYLATHYQSLISINISGKLSGTWQNSLNAARKVAAETGKRIDVVDSRRLTSGMGMILLRSAKALKDGMTHDELMEKIPEWIEKSKILVTTRTLKYMVKSGRLSSTKGVIGKLLNLKPVVVVTNEGTIKSFGKPFTLKQSMRLVMKEFEKILKDRRVWGYAMSHASNLKTAEWYAEKMEALTGKPPLFIQNASPALVANVGLGVVAINVLMD
;
A
#
# COMPACT_ATOMS: atom_id res chain seq x y z
N VAL A 1 49.75 4.65 13.69
CA VAL A 1 48.43 4.01 13.49
C VAL A 1 47.56 4.73 12.46
N LEU A 2 46.90 5.86 12.76
CA LEU A 2 45.95 6.48 11.80
C LEU A 2 46.65 7.01 10.53
N VAL A 3 47.84 7.59 10.67
CA VAL A 3 48.67 8.03 9.53
C VAL A 3 49.07 6.87 8.65
N GLU A 4 49.61 5.80 9.23
CA GLU A 4 49.96 4.59 8.48
C GLU A 4 48.75 3.92 7.84
N ALA A 5 47.57 3.99 8.47
CA ALA A 5 46.31 3.49 7.91
C ALA A 5 45.86 4.32 6.70
N PHE A 6 45.96 5.65 6.77
CA PHE A 6 45.69 6.55 5.65
C PHE A 6 46.66 6.33 4.48
N ASP A 7 47.95 6.18 4.76
CA ASP A 7 48.97 5.95 3.74
C ASP A 7 48.73 4.61 3.02
N LYS A 8 48.47 3.53 3.79
CA LYS A 8 48.12 2.22 3.21
C LYS A 8 46.81 2.24 2.43
N ALA A 9 45.79 2.95 2.91
CA ALA A 9 44.52 3.08 2.21
C ALA A 9 44.68 3.88 0.90
N SER A 10 45.51 4.92 0.91
CA SER A 10 45.82 5.74 -0.27
C SER A 10 46.63 4.97 -1.32
N GLU A 11 47.59 4.15 -0.89
CA GLU A 11 48.32 3.25 -1.77
C GLU A 11 47.39 2.20 -2.38
N SER A 12 46.58 1.53 -1.54
CA SER A 12 45.60 0.54 -1.99
C SER A 12 44.58 1.15 -2.96
N LEU A 13 44.15 2.41 -2.74
CA LEU A 13 43.26 3.15 -3.65
C LEU A 13 43.91 3.34 -5.01
N LYS A 14 45.18 3.77 -5.07
CA LYS A 14 45.91 3.92 -6.33
C LYS A 14 46.04 2.58 -7.06
N GLU A 15 46.26 1.50 -6.34
CA GLU A 15 46.34 0.17 -6.94
C GLU A 15 45.00 -0.33 -7.50
N THR A 16 43.84 0.22 -7.08
CA THR A 16 42.54 -0.18 -7.64
C THR A 16 42.44 0.06 -9.13
N SER A 17 43.12 1.09 -9.66
CA SER A 17 43.15 1.36 -11.10
C SER A 17 43.88 0.28 -11.89
N VAL A 18 44.72 -0.55 -11.24
CA VAL A 18 45.55 -1.58 -11.90
C VAL A 18 45.16 -3.01 -11.50
N LYS A 19 44.71 -3.21 -10.25
CA LYS A 19 44.34 -4.52 -9.69
C LYS A 19 42.93 -4.96 -10.09
N MET A 20 42.08 -4.03 -10.51
CA MET A 20 40.71 -4.32 -10.96
C MET A 20 40.66 -4.30 -12.50
N LYS A 21 40.29 -5.44 -13.10
CA LYS A 21 40.25 -5.63 -14.57
C LYS A 21 39.32 -4.65 -15.28
N GLU A 22 38.35 -4.13 -14.56
CA GLU A 22 37.34 -3.19 -15.04
C GLU A 22 37.85 -1.74 -15.03
N LEU A 23 38.75 -1.37 -14.11
CA LEU A 23 39.25 0.00 -13.93
C LEU A 23 40.54 0.29 -14.71
N THR A 24 41.32 -0.75 -15.04
CA THR A 24 42.52 -0.68 -15.90
C THR A 24 42.29 -0.06 -17.26
N LYS A 25 41.03 -0.01 -17.73
CA LYS A 25 40.66 0.53 -19.04
C LYS A 25 40.34 2.01 -19.02
N THR A 26 40.20 2.63 -17.84
CA THR A 26 39.60 3.97 -17.70
C THR A 26 40.38 4.95 -16.82
N ASP A 27 41.59 4.61 -16.35
CA ASP A 27 42.47 5.48 -15.51
C ASP A 27 41.72 6.17 -14.35
N VAL A 28 40.80 5.45 -13.73
CA VAL A 28 40.01 5.90 -12.58
C VAL A 28 40.14 4.90 -11.44
N VAL A 29 39.98 5.39 -10.22
CA VAL A 29 40.02 4.58 -8.99
C VAL A 29 38.61 4.14 -8.56
N ASP A 30 38.53 3.12 -7.72
CA ASP A 30 37.25 2.69 -7.15
C ASP A 30 36.61 3.78 -6.29
N ALA A 31 35.32 4.07 -6.53
CA ALA A 31 34.61 5.16 -5.87
C ALA A 31 34.35 4.88 -4.38
N GLY A 32 34.14 3.61 -4.00
CA GLY A 32 33.95 3.22 -2.60
C GLY A 32 35.24 3.32 -1.80
N ALA A 33 36.34 2.82 -2.36
CA ALA A 33 37.67 2.97 -1.81
C ALA A 33 38.06 4.46 -1.68
N LYS A 34 37.71 5.29 -2.68
CA LYS A 34 37.95 6.74 -2.64
C LYS A 34 37.18 7.41 -1.49
N GLY A 35 35.91 7.06 -1.29
CA GLY A 35 35.12 7.56 -0.17
C GLY A 35 35.73 7.23 1.20
N PHE A 36 36.28 6.02 1.35
CA PHE A 36 36.95 5.61 2.59
C PHE A 36 38.26 6.39 2.85
N VAL A 37 39.06 6.64 1.80
CA VAL A 37 40.28 7.47 1.92
C VAL A 37 39.94 8.90 2.33
N VAL A 38 38.91 9.52 1.73
CA VAL A 38 38.44 10.88 2.10
C VAL A 38 37.98 10.94 3.55
N PHE A 39 37.32 9.89 4.04
CA PHE A 39 36.92 9.81 5.45
C PHE A 39 38.14 9.76 6.40
N LEU A 40 39.14 8.94 6.08
CA LEU A 40 40.39 8.88 6.86
C LEU A 40 41.17 10.19 6.80
N GLU A 41 41.19 10.86 5.64
CA GLU A 41 41.80 12.18 5.45
C GLU A 41 41.19 13.20 6.40
N GLY A 42 39.86 13.28 6.46
CA GLY A 42 39.14 14.19 7.36
C GLY A 42 39.41 13.91 8.85
N MET A 43 39.48 12.64 9.25
CA MET A 43 39.87 12.29 10.63
C MET A 43 41.30 12.77 10.94
N LEU A 44 42.22 12.58 10.00
CA LEU A 44 43.63 12.87 10.16
C LEU A 44 43.91 14.37 10.17
N GLU A 45 43.16 15.15 9.37
CA GLU A 45 43.14 16.61 9.40
C GLU A 45 42.62 17.13 10.74
N PHE A 46 41.53 16.56 11.26
CA PHE A 46 40.98 16.89 12.58
C PHE A 46 42.02 16.66 13.71
N PHE A 47 42.69 15.51 13.72
CA PHE A 47 43.70 15.20 14.74
C PHE A 47 44.99 16.03 14.61
N LYS A 48 45.38 16.45 13.40
CA LYS A 48 46.61 17.23 13.17
C LYS A 48 46.43 18.70 13.49
N THR A 49 45.33 19.28 13.02
CA THR A 49 45.11 20.72 13.13
C THR A 49 44.45 21.09 14.45
N GLY A 50 43.79 20.13 15.12
CA GLY A 50 42.96 20.41 16.28
C GLY A 50 41.77 21.32 15.97
N ASN A 51 41.61 21.74 14.70
CA ASN A 51 40.43 22.42 14.23
C ASN A 51 39.30 21.40 14.33
N GLN A 52 38.46 21.56 15.36
CA GLN A 52 37.04 21.37 15.12
C GLN A 52 36.71 22.14 13.85
N ILE A 53 35.99 21.51 12.93
CA ILE A 53 35.40 22.20 11.78
C ILE A 53 34.92 23.55 12.30
N ASN A 54 35.55 24.63 11.84
CA ASN A 54 35.27 25.94 12.37
C ASN A 54 33.85 26.27 11.92
N MET A 55 32.89 26.03 12.82
CA MET A 55 31.48 26.29 12.58
C MET A 55 31.24 27.79 12.39
N GLU A 56 32.21 28.68 12.58
CA GLU A 56 32.01 30.13 12.44
C GLU A 56 32.09 30.67 10.99
N THR A 57 32.09 29.81 9.97
CA THR A 57 31.52 30.17 8.64
C THR A 57 30.17 29.49 8.36
N LEU A 58 29.61 28.86 9.40
CA LEU A 58 28.19 28.67 9.67
C LEU A 58 27.89 29.46 10.95
N ALA A 59 28.16 30.78 10.92
CA ALA A 59 27.65 31.64 11.96
C ALA A 59 26.18 31.28 12.10
N ALA A 60 25.84 30.70 13.26
CA ALA A 60 24.47 30.56 13.66
C ALA A 60 23.97 32.00 13.77
N ASP A 61 23.41 32.49 12.66
CA ASP A 61 22.21 33.29 12.76
C ASP A 61 21.37 32.59 13.85
N GLU A 62 20.82 33.40 14.76
CA GLU A 62 19.88 32.94 15.80
C GLU A 62 19.16 31.71 15.31
N VAL A 63 19.00 30.67 16.14
CA VAL A 63 18.18 29.51 15.80
C VAL A 63 16.78 30.02 15.45
N VAL A 64 16.62 30.44 14.19
CA VAL A 64 15.44 30.27 13.42
C VAL A 64 15.28 28.77 13.52
N GLU A 65 14.16 28.36 14.10
CA GLU A 65 13.64 27.04 13.81
C GLU A 65 13.85 26.83 12.30
N GLU A 66 14.88 26.08 11.92
CA GLU A 66 15.07 25.78 10.50
C GLU A 66 13.81 25.03 10.14
N ASP A 67 12.94 25.71 9.41
CA ASP A 67 11.74 25.15 8.84
C ASP A 67 12.13 23.77 8.29
N VAL A 68 11.44 22.75 8.79
CA VAL A 68 11.34 21.41 8.21
C VAL A 68 11.64 21.52 6.72
N ILE A 69 12.81 21.04 6.26
CA ILE A 69 13.33 21.26 4.89
C ILE A 69 12.15 21.52 3.96
N GLY A 70 11.92 22.80 3.68
CA GLY A 70 10.81 23.19 2.85
C GLY A 70 11.04 22.49 1.53
N HIS A 71 10.21 21.50 1.20
CA HIS A 71 9.95 21.27 -0.20
C HIS A 71 9.26 22.55 -0.64
N ASP A 72 10.05 23.51 -1.12
CA ASP A 72 9.57 24.73 -1.75
C ASP A 72 8.75 24.28 -2.96
N VAL A 73 7.47 24.02 -2.68
CA VAL A 73 6.44 23.44 -3.53
C VAL A 73 6.67 21.96 -3.92
N ILE A 74 5.95 21.04 -3.27
CA ILE A 74 5.73 19.68 -3.81
C ILE A 74 4.85 19.82 -5.05
N THR A 75 5.46 19.70 -6.24
CA THR A 75 4.81 19.83 -7.55
C THR A 75 4.10 18.56 -8.00
N CYS A 76 4.62 17.40 -7.59
CA CYS A 76 4.08 16.08 -7.89
C CYS A 76 3.96 15.28 -6.61
N ARG A 77 2.90 14.49 -6.46
CA ARG A 77 2.63 13.79 -5.22
C ARG A 77 3.57 12.63 -4.93
N TYR A 78 3.93 11.85 -5.95
CA TYR A 78 4.62 10.58 -5.74
C TYR A 78 6.06 10.62 -6.23
N CYS A 79 6.99 10.22 -5.37
CA CYS A 79 8.34 9.85 -5.78
C CYS A 79 8.31 8.39 -6.26
N SER A 80 8.56 8.18 -7.56
CA SER A 80 8.46 6.87 -8.20
C SER A 80 9.81 6.38 -8.69
N GLU A 81 10.19 5.17 -8.26
CA GLU A 81 11.42 4.51 -8.68
C GLU A 81 11.12 3.16 -9.34
N ALA A 82 11.77 2.89 -10.48
CA ALA A 82 11.67 1.62 -11.19
C ALA A 82 13.06 1.07 -11.54
N LEU A 83 13.24 -0.24 -11.44
CA LEU A 83 14.38 -0.96 -11.98
C LEU A 83 13.91 -1.84 -13.13
N ILE A 84 14.35 -1.52 -14.35
CA ILE A 84 13.95 -2.21 -15.57
C ILE A 84 15.13 -3.00 -16.11
N THR A 85 14.84 -4.22 -16.57
CA THR A 85 15.79 -5.09 -17.27
C THR A 85 15.24 -5.46 -18.64
N GLY A 86 16.12 -5.56 -19.64
CA GLY A 86 15.76 -5.96 -21.00
C GLY A 86 17.00 -6.36 -21.80
N GLU A 87 16.80 -6.83 -23.04
CA GLU A 87 17.91 -7.16 -23.94
C GLU A 87 18.69 -5.92 -24.37
N TYR A 88 17.96 -4.85 -24.73
CA TYR A 88 18.51 -3.55 -25.07
C TYR A 88 17.51 -2.42 -24.73
N LEU A 89 17.87 -1.62 -23.74
CA LEU A 89 17.16 -0.46 -23.24
C LEU A 89 17.86 0.80 -23.75
N ASP A 90 17.17 1.58 -24.58
CA ASP A 90 17.67 2.87 -25.05
C ASP A 90 17.31 3.97 -24.04
N LYS A 91 18.33 4.57 -23.41
CA LYS A 91 18.17 5.65 -22.43
C LYS A 91 17.44 6.86 -23.00
N ASN A 92 17.70 7.23 -24.26
CA ASN A 92 17.07 8.38 -24.90
C ASN A 92 15.61 8.09 -25.22
N GLN A 93 15.29 6.88 -25.67
CA GLN A 93 13.90 6.45 -25.87
C GLN A 93 13.12 6.45 -24.55
N ILE A 94 13.69 5.90 -23.49
CA ILE A 94 13.08 5.91 -22.14
C ILE A 94 12.87 7.34 -21.69
N LYS A 95 13.90 8.20 -21.77
CA LYS A 95 13.79 9.62 -21.39
C LYS A 95 12.63 10.30 -22.11
N LYS A 96 12.57 10.16 -23.44
CA LYS A 96 11.52 10.76 -24.27
C LYS A 96 10.13 10.24 -23.91
N LEU A 97 10.01 8.97 -23.54
CA LEU A 97 8.74 8.37 -23.11
C LEU A 97 8.25 8.97 -21.79
N ILE A 98 9.14 9.20 -20.83
CA ILE A 98 8.76 9.56 -19.46
C ILE A 98 8.91 11.05 -19.11
N GLU A 99 9.51 11.85 -19.99
CA GLU A 99 9.65 13.31 -19.81
C GLU A 99 8.29 14.01 -19.63
N GLY A 100 7.20 13.46 -20.18
CA GLY A 100 5.85 14.00 -20.02
C GLY A 100 5.09 13.53 -18.75
N PHE A 101 5.67 12.67 -17.92
CA PHE A 101 4.98 12.08 -16.77
C PHE A 101 5.11 12.90 -15.48
N GLY A 102 6.07 13.83 -15.43
CA GLY A 102 6.32 14.67 -14.26
C GLY A 102 7.72 15.27 -14.28
N ASP A 103 8.30 15.52 -13.12
CA ASP A 103 9.56 16.23 -12.97
C ASP A 103 10.66 15.41 -12.27
N SER A 104 11.82 16.03 -12.05
CA SER A 104 12.93 15.44 -11.29
C SER A 104 13.41 14.08 -11.83
N LEU A 105 13.46 13.97 -13.17
CA LEU A 105 13.77 12.72 -13.87
C LEU A 105 15.27 12.37 -13.80
N VAL A 106 15.58 11.17 -13.32
CA VAL A 106 16.92 10.57 -13.33
C VAL A 106 16.87 9.17 -13.95
N ILE A 107 17.78 8.89 -14.90
CA ILE A 107 17.96 7.56 -15.50
C ILE A 107 19.45 7.20 -15.45
N ALA A 108 19.75 6.10 -14.75
CA ALA A 108 21.10 5.58 -14.58
C ALA A 108 21.14 4.06 -14.83
N GLY A 109 22.25 3.56 -15.37
CA GLY A 109 22.44 2.12 -15.61
C GLY A 109 23.05 1.81 -16.97
N SER A 110 22.92 0.55 -17.39
CA SER A 110 23.41 0.03 -18.67
C SER A 110 22.25 -0.26 -19.64
N PRO A 111 22.53 -0.54 -20.93
CA PRO A 111 21.51 -0.97 -21.88
C PRO A 111 20.77 -2.27 -21.49
N GLN A 112 21.25 -3.06 -20.54
CA GLN A 112 20.55 -4.27 -20.09
C GLN A 112 19.73 -4.02 -18.81
N LYS A 113 20.05 -2.95 -18.08
CA LYS A 113 19.49 -2.68 -16.76
C LYS A 113 19.54 -1.19 -16.42
N MET A 114 18.38 -0.56 -16.27
CA MET A 114 18.27 0.86 -15.93
C MET A 114 17.43 1.07 -14.68
N ARG A 115 17.91 1.96 -13.80
CA ARG A 115 17.15 2.53 -12.70
C ARG A 115 16.62 3.89 -13.11
N ILE A 116 15.34 4.10 -12.87
CA ILE A 116 14.59 5.30 -13.20
C ILE A 116 14.04 5.87 -11.89
N HIS A 117 14.16 7.18 -11.72
CA HIS A 117 13.53 7.97 -10.67
C HIS A 117 12.80 9.13 -11.31
N ILE A 118 11.56 9.39 -10.91
CA ILE A 118 10.74 10.50 -11.39
C ILE A 118 9.70 10.86 -10.34
N HIS A 119 9.40 12.16 -10.19
CA HIS A 119 8.24 12.60 -9.42
C HIS A 119 7.04 12.71 -10.34
N THR A 120 5.90 12.11 -9.98
CA THR A 120 4.70 12.08 -10.83
C THR A 120 3.43 11.99 -9.99
N ASP A 121 2.32 12.50 -10.51
CA ASP A 121 0.98 12.27 -9.96
C ASP A 121 0.33 10.98 -10.46
N THR A 122 0.91 10.34 -11.49
CA THR A 122 0.31 9.21 -12.20
C THR A 122 1.23 7.98 -12.27
N PRO A 123 1.74 7.47 -11.13
CA PRO A 123 2.63 6.31 -11.13
C PRO A 123 2.03 5.11 -11.88
N TRP A 124 0.73 4.87 -11.75
CA TRP A 124 0.05 3.79 -12.44
C TRP A 124 0.09 3.85 -13.98
N LEU A 125 0.18 5.05 -14.58
CA LEU A 125 0.39 5.17 -16.02
C LEU A 125 1.88 5.00 -16.36
N LEU A 126 2.76 5.59 -15.55
CA LEU A 126 4.21 5.49 -15.72
C LEU A 126 4.66 4.02 -15.76
N PHE A 127 4.27 3.22 -14.77
CA PHE A 127 4.69 1.81 -14.68
C PHE A 127 4.11 0.94 -15.80
N VAL A 128 2.94 1.31 -16.36
CA VAL A 128 2.40 0.64 -17.56
C VAL A 128 3.25 0.93 -18.78
N GLU A 129 3.65 2.19 -19.01
CA GLU A 129 4.50 2.55 -20.15
C GLU A 129 5.91 1.98 -20.03
N LEU A 130 6.49 2.03 -18.83
CA LEU A 130 7.79 1.42 -18.55
C LEU A 130 7.78 -0.10 -18.78
N GLY A 131 6.69 -0.78 -18.40
CA GLY A 131 6.53 -2.22 -18.60
C GLY A 131 6.46 -2.65 -20.08
N LYS A 132 6.20 -1.72 -21.01
CA LYS A 132 6.25 -2.02 -22.46
C LYS A 132 7.68 -2.06 -23.01
N LEU A 133 8.63 -1.46 -22.31
CA LEU A 133 10.04 -1.38 -22.75
C LEU A 133 10.89 -2.54 -22.22
N GLY A 134 10.50 -3.15 -21.09
CA GLY A 134 11.22 -4.25 -20.48
C GLY A 134 10.56 -4.73 -19.19
N ASN A 135 11.23 -5.65 -18.52
CA ASN A 135 10.73 -6.25 -17.29
C ASN A 135 11.06 -5.36 -16.08
N ILE A 136 10.04 -4.93 -15.36
CA ILE A 136 10.19 -4.19 -14.11
C ILE A 136 10.51 -5.18 -12.99
N THR A 137 11.74 -5.15 -12.50
CA THR A 137 12.28 -6.08 -11.48
C THR A 137 12.25 -5.51 -10.07
N ALA A 138 12.15 -4.18 -9.92
CA ALA A 138 11.87 -3.52 -8.67
C ALA A 138 11.04 -2.25 -8.91
N GLN A 139 10.17 -1.91 -7.98
CA GLN A 139 9.37 -0.69 -8.00
C GLN A 139 9.20 -0.15 -6.58
N LYS A 140 9.20 1.16 -6.42
CA LYS A 140 8.94 1.88 -5.17
C LYS A 140 8.19 3.16 -5.51
N VAL A 141 7.17 3.46 -4.72
CA VAL A 141 6.37 4.67 -4.89
C VAL A 141 6.07 5.23 -3.51
N ASP A 142 6.59 6.41 -3.22
CA ASP A 142 6.41 7.09 -1.95
C ASP A 142 5.50 8.31 -2.12
N ASP A 143 4.55 8.50 -1.21
CA ASP A 143 3.65 9.65 -1.18
C ASP A 143 4.34 10.81 -0.45
N MET A 144 4.95 11.72 -1.21
CA MET A 144 5.72 12.85 -0.68
C MET A 144 4.81 13.86 0.03
N VAL A 145 3.58 14.06 -0.48
CA VAL A 145 2.60 14.93 0.18
C VAL A 145 2.28 14.40 1.56
N MET A 146 1.99 13.10 1.67
CA MET A 146 1.70 12.48 2.95
C MET A 146 2.91 12.48 3.89
N GLN A 147 4.13 12.24 3.37
CA GLN A 147 5.36 12.32 4.16
C GLN A 147 5.58 13.73 4.72
N ASN A 148 5.35 14.78 3.93
CA ASN A 148 5.44 16.16 4.37
C ASN A 148 4.37 16.49 5.43
N VAL A 149 3.14 16.01 5.24
CA VAL A 149 2.06 16.16 6.24
C VAL A 149 2.41 15.48 7.56
N ILE A 150 3.08 14.32 7.54
CA ILE A 150 3.54 13.63 8.75
C ILE A 150 4.69 14.40 9.40
N ALA A 151 5.66 14.87 8.62
CA ALA A 151 6.84 15.56 9.13
C ALA A 151 6.51 16.94 9.73
N SER A 152 5.51 17.63 9.19
CA SER A 152 5.05 18.95 9.64
C SER A 152 3.95 18.90 10.71
N ALA A 153 3.45 17.72 11.07
CA ALA A 153 2.41 17.60 12.09
C ALA A 153 2.97 17.91 13.49
N THR A 154 2.36 18.88 14.18
CA THR A 154 2.74 19.29 15.53
C THR A 154 2.09 18.44 16.65
N GLU A 155 1.08 17.63 16.31
CA GLU A 155 0.38 16.73 17.24
C GLU A 155 0.76 15.26 17.02
N ASN A 156 1.38 14.65 18.03
CA ASN A 156 1.81 13.24 17.98
C ASN A 156 0.72 12.32 18.57
N ASN A 157 -0.38 12.08 17.84
CA ASN A 157 -1.49 11.22 18.28
C ASN A 157 -1.28 9.73 17.89
N VAL A 158 -2.37 8.97 17.78
CA VAL A 158 -2.38 7.56 17.34
C VAL A 158 -2.40 7.47 15.81
N ALA A 159 -1.47 6.74 15.19
CA ALA A 159 -1.53 6.46 13.76
C ALA A 159 -2.42 5.25 13.45
N LEU A 160 -3.30 5.38 12.45
CA LEU A 160 -4.02 4.25 11.88
C LEU A 160 -3.30 3.71 10.65
N VAL A 161 -3.02 2.40 10.65
CA VAL A 161 -2.38 1.69 9.54
C VAL A 161 -3.30 0.58 9.03
N THR A 162 -3.33 0.34 7.73
CA THR A 162 -4.10 -0.74 7.09
C THR A 162 -3.34 -1.29 5.90
N ASP A 163 -3.87 -2.34 5.28
CA ASP A 163 -3.50 -2.77 3.94
C ASP A 163 -4.45 -2.24 2.84
N SER A 164 -4.06 -2.40 1.57
CA SER A 164 -4.78 -1.87 0.41
C SER A 164 -6.12 -2.53 0.10
N SER A 165 -6.50 -3.59 0.81
CA SER A 165 -7.78 -4.26 0.61
C SER A 165 -8.95 -3.63 1.37
N CYS A 166 -8.77 -2.44 1.97
CA CYS A 166 -9.81 -1.75 2.73
C CYS A 166 -10.88 -1.07 1.86
N ASP A 167 -10.62 -0.86 0.57
CA ASP A 167 -11.47 -0.12 -0.38
C ASP A 167 -11.98 1.22 0.19
N LEU A 168 -11.16 1.91 0.99
CA LEU A 168 -11.46 3.28 1.38
C LEU A 168 -11.18 4.23 0.21
N PRO A 169 -12.07 5.20 -0.06
CA PRO A 169 -11.77 6.31 -0.96
C PRO A 169 -10.51 7.06 -0.54
N GLN A 170 -9.70 7.44 -1.53
CA GLN A 170 -8.45 8.16 -1.35
C GLN A 170 -8.65 9.48 -0.54
N GLU A 171 -9.76 10.18 -0.79
CA GLU A 171 -10.14 11.39 -0.04
C GLU A 171 -10.30 11.14 1.47
N LEU A 172 -10.83 9.97 1.87
CA LEU A 172 -10.98 9.61 3.28
C LEU A 172 -9.65 9.17 3.90
N ILE A 173 -8.82 8.47 3.13
CA ILE A 173 -7.46 8.09 3.54
C ILE A 173 -6.66 9.36 3.89
N GLU A 174 -6.71 10.38 3.03
CA GLU A 174 -6.03 11.66 3.25
C GLU A 174 -6.62 12.45 4.40
N LYS A 175 -7.95 12.63 4.41
CA LYS A 175 -8.65 13.41 5.43
C LYS A 175 -8.36 12.92 6.85
N TYR A 176 -8.21 11.62 7.02
CA TYR A 176 -7.95 11.00 8.32
C TYR A 176 -6.51 10.50 8.48
N ARG A 177 -5.62 10.81 7.55
CA ARG A 177 -4.20 10.44 7.58
C ARG A 177 -3.99 8.94 7.84
N ILE A 178 -4.78 8.09 7.16
CA ILE A 178 -4.69 6.63 7.26
C ILE A 178 -3.50 6.15 6.42
N HIS A 179 -2.64 5.32 7.00
CA HIS A 179 -1.45 4.82 6.32
C HIS A 179 -1.72 3.45 5.70
N VAL A 180 -1.51 3.31 4.40
CA VAL A 180 -1.78 2.06 3.67
C VAL A 180 -0.48 1.34 3.32
N VAL A 181 -0.39 0.06 3.65
CA VAL A 181 0.67 -0.86 3.21
C VAL A 181 0.12 -1.74 2.08
N PRO A 182 0.52 -1.50 0.84
CA PRO A 182 -0.14 -2.11 -0.31
C PRO A 182 0.19 -3.60 -0.50
N LEU A 183 -0.81 -4.36 -0.96
CA LEU A 183 -0.63 -5.71 -1.50
C LEU A 183 0.08 -5.64 -2.86
N SER A 184 0.50 -6.79 -3.40
CA SER A 184 1.05 -6.88 -4.75
C SER A 184 0.22 -7.81 -5.65
N ILE A 185 0.16 -7.46 -6.94
CA ILE A 185 -0.55 -8.19 -7.99
C ILE A 185 0.46 -8.65 -9.02
N HIS A 186 0.39 -9.92 -9.41
CA HIS A 186 1.34 -10.55 -10.33
C HIS A 186 0.63 -11.06 -11.57
N PHE A 187 1.13 -10.70 -12.74
CA PHE A 187 0.77 -11.25 -14.04
C PHE A 187 1.99 -11.94 -14.63
N GLY A 188 2.14 -13.24 -14.38
CA GLY A 188 3.38 -13.96 -14.73
C GLY A 188 4.56 -13.38 -13.96
N GLU A 189 5.56 -12.87 -14.68
CA GLU A 189 6.78 -12.26 -14.11
C GLU A 189 6.62 -10.76 -13.80
N THR A 190 5.57 -10.12 -14.31
CA THR A 190 5.30 -8.70 -14.05
C THR A 190 4.53 -8.56 -12.75
N PHE A 191 4.95 -7.63 -11.88
CA PHE A 191 4.24 -7.34 -10.64
C PHE A 191 3.90 -5.86 -10.49
N TYR A 192 2.81 -5.57 -9.80
CA TYR A 192 2.28 -4.24 -9.53
C TYR A 192 1.96 -4.05 -8.06
N ILE A 193 2.03 -2.82 -7.58
CA ILE A 193 1.62 -2.40 -6.24
C ILE A 193 0.14 -2.02 -6.29
N ASP A 194 -0.68 -2.69 -5.49
CA ASP A 194 -2.14 -2.56 -5.47
C ASP A 194 -2.59 -1.14 -5.12
N GLY A 195 -3.38 -0.51 -6.00
CA GLY A 195 -3.87 0.86 -5.84
C GLY A 195 -2.83 1.95 -6.12
N VAL A 196 -1.56 1.59 -6.36
CA VAL A 196 -0.44 2.53 -6.53
C VAL A 196 0.09 2.50 -7.96
N THR A 197 0.68 1.38 -8.39
CA THR A 197 1.14 1.19 -9.77
C THR A 197 0.13 0.44 -10.64
N MET A 198 -0.97 -0.01 -10.04
CA MET A 198 -2.13 -0.57 -10.73
C MET A 198 -3.43 -0.02 -10.13
N LYS A 199 -4.21 0.72 -10.92
CA LYS A 199 -5.55 1.19 -10.53
C LYS A 199 -6.64 0.19 -10.90
N PRO A 200 -7.79 0.18 -10.20
CA PRO A 200 -8.91 -0.71 -10.50
C PRO A 200 -9.34 -0.73 -11.96
N GLU A 201 -9.43 0.43 -12.61
CA GLU A 201 -9.89 0.57 -13.99
C GLU A 201 -8.91 -0.07 -14.98
N GLN A 202 -7.61 0.03 -14.73
CA GLN A 202 -6.57 -0.61 -15.53
C GLN A 202 -6.61 -2.13 -15.34
N PHE A 203 -6.66 -2.58 -14.08
CA PHE A 203 -6.73 -4.00 -13.77
C PHE A 203 -7.95 -4.67 -14.40
N ASN A 204 -9.12 -4.02 -14.32
CA ASN A 204 -10.36 -4.55 -14.88
C ASN A 204 -10.28 -4.72 -16.40
N LYS A 205 -9.60 -3.82 -17.12
CA LYS A 205 -9.36 -3.96 -18.57
C LYS A 205 -8.38 -5.10 -18.87
N MET A 206 -7.34 -5.25 -18.05
CA MET A 206 -6.32 -6.29 -18.24
C MET A 206 -6.83 -7.70 -17.90
N LEU A 207 -7.74 -7.85 -16.94
CA LEU A 207 -8.15 -9.15 -16.42
C LEU A 207 -8.74 -10.08 -17.50
N ASP A 208 -9.48 -9.54 -18.46
CA ASP A 208 -10.10 -10.32 -19.55
C ASP A 208 -9.16 -10.55 -20.74
N SER A 209 -8.14 -9.69 -20.93
CA SER A 209 -7.22 -9.76 -22.06
C SER A 209 -5.85 -10.38 -21.73
N ALA A 210 -5.51 -10.52 -20.44
CA ALA A 210 -4.21 -11.01 -20.03
C ALA A 210 -4.03 -12.50 -20.34
N PRO A 211 -2.89 -12.92 -20.93
CA PRO A 211 -2.62 -14.31 -21.27
C PRO A 211 -2.46 -15.18 -20.00
N VAL A 212 -2.00 -14.57 -18.91
CA VAL A 212 -1.81 -15.20 -17.61
C VAL A 212 -2.82 -14.63 -16.63
N TYR A 213 -3.55 -15.51 -15.94
CA TYR A 213 -4.47 -15.09 -14.90
C TYR A 213 -3.70 -14.52 -13.71
N PRO A 214 -4.11 -13.36 -13.13
CA PRO A 214 -3.35 -12.74 -12.08
C PRO A 214 -3.35 -13.57 -10.79
N SER A 215 -2.29 -13.37 -10.01
CA SER A 215 -2.20 -13.82 -8.62
C SER A 215 -1.88 -12.64 -7.72
N THR A 216 -2.00 -12.83 -6.41
CA THR A 216 -1.76 -11.77 -5.42
C THR A 216 -0.85 -12.27 -4.32
N SER A 217 -0.01 -11.38 -3.81
CA SER A 217 0.78 -11.62 -2.60
C SER A 217 0.42 -10.61 -1.52
N GLN A 218 0.40 -11.10 -0.28
CA GLN A 218 0.38 -10.24 0.90
C GLN A 218 1.62 -9.32 0.94
N PRO A 219 1.56 -8.17 1.63
CA PRO A 219 2.74 -7.35 1.85
C PRO A 219 3.80 -8.15 2.63
N ALA A 220 5.06 -8.00 2.26
CA ALA A 220 6.15 -8.65 2.97
C ALA A 220 6.32 -8.07 4.39
N PHE A 221 6.93 -8.84 5.29
CA PHE A 221 7.30 -8.37 6.63
C PHE A 221 8.03 -7.02 6.59
N LYS A 222 8.98 -6.88 5.65
CA LYS A 222 9.82 -5.69 5.52
C LYS A 222 9.01 -4.43 5.20
N GLU A 223 7.93 -4.54 4.43
CA GLU A 223 7.07 -3.40 4.08
C GLU A 223 6.35 -2.84 5.32
N PHE A 224 5.75 -3.72 6.13
CA PHE A 224 5.17 -3.32 7.41
C PHE A 224 6.23 -2.82 8.40
N TYR A 225 7.38 -3.50 8.49
CA TYR A 225 8.47 -3.11 9.38
C TYR A 225 8.97 -1.70 9.08
N ASN A 226 9.26 -1.39 7.81
CA ASN A 226 9.70 -0.07 7.38
C ASN A 226 8.62 0.99 7.66
N ARG A 227 7.35 0.69 7.34
CA ARG A 227 6.25 1.63 7.59
C ARG A 227 6.07 1.92 9.07
N PHE A 228 6.08 0.89 9.92
CA PHE A 228 5.93 1.06 11.36
C PHE A 228 7.11 1.79 11.98
N ASN A 229 8.35 1.48 11.58
CA ASN A 229 9.52 2.22 12.05
C ASN A 229 9.45 3.71 11.70
N TYR A 230 9.09 4.03 10.46
CA TYR A 230 8.92 5.41 10.04
C TYR A 230 7.80 6.10 10.84
N LEU A 231 6.64 5.48 11.01
CA LEU A 231 5.56 6.09 11.78
C LEU A 231 5.86 6.18 13.28
N ALA A 232 6.65 5.26 13.83
CA ALA A 232 7.07 5.26 15.22
C ALA A 232 7.92 6.49 15.60
N THR A 233 8.61 7.12 14.64
CA THR A 233 9.36 8.37 14.89
C THR A 233 8.45 9.60 14.98
N HIS A 234 7.24 9.54 14.42
CA HIS A 234 6.32 10.68 14.32
C HIS A 234 5.05 10.55 15.17
N TYR A 235 4.69 9.34 15.62
CA TYR A 235 3.47 9.11 16.39
C TYR A 235 3.76 8.57 17.80
N GLN A 236 2.85 8.80 18.75
CA GLN A 236 2.97 8.25 20.11
C GLN A 236 2.70 6.75 20.14
N SER A 237 1.74 6.30 19.33
CA SER A 237 1.37 4.89 19.22
C SER A 237 0.70 4.61 17.88
N LEU A 238 0.63 3.34 17.50
CA LEU A 238 0.10 2.91 16.21
C LEU A 238 -0.96 1.82 16.44
N ILE A 239 -2.03 1.86 15.66
CA ILE A 239 -3.03 0.78 15.56
C ILE A 239 -3.11 0.36 14.10
N SER A 240 -2.83 -0.91 13.83
CA SER A 240 -2.92 -1.49 12.49
C SER A 240 -4.14 -2.41 12.36
N ILE A 241 -5.09 -2.08 11.50
CA ILE A 241 -6.30 -2.87 11.23
C ILE A 241 -6.17 -3.45 9.82
N ASN A 242 -6.06 -4.77 9.71
CA ASN A 242 -5.77 -5.43 8.43
C ASN A 242 -6.83 -6.45 8.04
N ILE A 243 -6.78 -6.91 6.79
CA ILE A 243 -7.65 -7.93 6.22
C ILE A 243 -7.67 -9.17 7.11
N SER A 244 -8.83 -9.83 7.13
CA SER A 244 -9.05 -11.09 7.82
C SER A 244 -7.85 -12.05 7.75
N GLY A 245 -7.33 -12.44 8.92
CA GLY A 245 -6.24 -13.42 9.02
C GLY A 245 -6.59 -14.81 8.46
N LYS A 246 -7.89 -15.09 8.24
CA LYS A 246 -8.36 -16.32 7.58
C LYS A 246 -8.33 -16.26 6.05
N LEU A 247 -8.14 -15.07 5.46
CA LEU A 247 -8.15 -14.87 4.01
C LEU A 247 -6.77 -14.56 3.44
N SER A 248 -5.89 -13.99 4.27
CA SER A 248 -4.54 -13.55 3.88
C SER A 248 -3.59 -13.59 5.08
N GLY A 249 -2.32 -13.89 4.84
CA GLY A 249 -1.27 -13.78 5.87
C GLY A 249 -0.82 -12.34 6.15
N THR A 250 -1.47 -11.34 5.55
CA THR A 250 -1.19 -9.90 5.74
C THR A 250 -1.26 -9.52 7.21
N TRP A 251 -2.32 -9.90 7.93
CA TRP A 251 -2.44 -9.66 9.36
C TRP A 251 -1.27 -10.25 10.16
N GLN A 252 -0.87 -11.49 9.85
CA GLN A 252 0.25 -12.14 10.54
C GLN A 252 1.58 -11.44 10.28
N ASN A 253 1.84 -11.01 9.03
CA ASN A 253 3.04 -10.25 8.69
C ASN A 253 3.07 -8.89 9.40
N SER A 254 1.94 -8.19 9.44
CA SER A 254 1.77 -6.95 10.20
C SER A 254 2.05 -7.16 11.69
N LEU A 255 1.45 -8.19 12.30
CA LEU A 255 1.66 -8.51 13.71
C LEU A 255 3.12 -8.80 14.04
N ASN A 256 3.80 -9.58 13.20
CA ASN A 256 5.21 -9.90 13.39
C ASN A 256 6.08 -8.64 13.29
N ALA A 257 5.83 -7.78 12.30
CA ALA A 257 6.55 -6.52 12.12
C ALA A 257 6.33 -5.56 13.29
N ALA A 258 5.08 -5.40 13.73
CA ALA A 258 4.72 -4.57 14.88
C ALA A 258 5.46 -5.01 16.16
N ARG A 259 5.49 -6.32 16.45
CA ARG A 259 6.24 -6.85 17.61
C ARG A 259 7.73 -6.52 17.54
N LYS A 260 8.33 -6.65 16.35
CA LYS A 260 9.75 -6.35 16.16
C LYS A 260 10.04 -4.86 16.38
N VAL A 261 9.26 -3.98 15.77
CA VAL A 261 9.42 -2.52 15.92
C VAL A 261 9.16 -2.07 17.35
N ALA A 262 8.11 -2.59 18.01
CA ALA A 262 7.81 -2.26 19.40
C ALA A 262 8.96 -2.68 20.34
N ALA A 263 9.57 -3.84 20.11
CA ALA A 263 10.73 -4.30 20.87
C ALA A 263 11.99 -3.43 20.66
N GLU A 264 12.17 -2.88 19.46
CA GLU A 264 13.35 -2.05 19.11
C GLU A 264 13.20 -0.59 19.53
N THR A 265 11.98 -0.05 19.46
CA THR A 265 11.71 1.40 19.64
C THR A 265 11.03 1.73 20.97
N GLY A 266 10.48 0.73 21.67
CA GLY A 266 9.63 0.94 22.85
C GLY A 266 8.25 1.54 22.54
N LYS A 267 7.92 1.80 21.26
CA LYS A 267 6.63 2.37 20.86
C LYS A 267 5.52 1.33 20.91
N ARG A 268 4.35 1.74 21.39
CA ARG A 268 3.16 0.89 21.41
C ARG A 268 2.59 0.73 20.00
N ILE A 269 2.48 -0.52 19.55
CA ILE A 269 1.90 -0.88 18.25
C ILE A 269 0.95 -2.05 18.44
N ASP A 270 -0.34 -1.79 18.29
CA ASP A 270 -1.39 -2.81 18.38
C ASP A 270 -1.86 -3.20 16.97
N VAL A 271 -2.07 -4.50 16.75
CA VAL A 271 -2.48 -5.05 15.44
C VAL A 271 -3.77 -5.84 15.58
N VAL A 272 -4.80 -5.39 14.87
CA VAL A 272 -6.15 -5.94 14.88
C VAL A 272 -6.41 -6.77 13.62
N ASP A 273 -6.88 -8.00 13.82
CA ASP A 273 -7.53 -8.77 12.76
C ASP A 273 -8.95 -8.22 12.57
N SER A 274 -9.21 -7.52 11.47
CA SER A 274 -10.54 -6.96 11.22
C SER A 274 -11.62 -8.03 11.06
N ARG A 275 -11.23 -9.28 10.75
CA ARG A 275 -12.14 -10.37 10.32
C ARG A 275 -13.05 -9.93 9.18
N ARG A 276 -12.66 -8.90 8.44
CA ARG A 276 -13.37 -8.30 7.32
C ARG A 276 -12.36 -8.07 6.19
N LEU A 277 -12.85 -7.50 5.11
CA LEU A 277 -12.11 -7.06 3.93
C LEU A 277 -12.98 -6.01 3.23
N THR A 278 -12.47 -5.39 2.17
CA THR A 278 -13.20 -4.44 1.32
C THR A 278 -13.85 -3.33 2.16
N SER A 279 -14.96 -2.76 1.69
CA SER A 279 -15.78 -1.78 2.42
C SER A 279 -16.09 -2.17 3.87
N GLY A 280 -16.14 -3.46 4.22
CA GLY A 280 -16.34 -3.89 5.60
C GLY A 280 -15.16 -3.57 6.53
N MET A 281 -13.93 -3.71 6.04
CA MET A 281 -12.74 -3.25 6.75
C MET A 281 -12.62 -1.73 6.69
N GLY A 282 -12.88 -1.12 5.52
CA GLY A 282 -12.87 0.32 5.35
C GLY A 282 -13.82 1.05 6.30
N MET A 283 -15.01 0.51 6.57
CA MET A 283 -15.94 1.09 7.53
C MET A 283 -15.47 1.03 8.98
N ILE A 284 -14.78 -0.05 9.38
CA ILE A 284 -14.17 -0.14 10.72
C ILE A 284 -13.05 0.90 10.85
N LEU A 285 -12.22 1.05 9.83
CA LEU A 285 -11.18 2.08 9.78
C LEU A 285 -11.76 3.49 9.83
N LEU A 286 -12.81 3.78 9.05
CA LEU A 286 -13.47 5.08 9.04
C LEU A 286 -14.10 5.42 10.39
N ARG A 287 -14.70 4.44 11.08
CA ARG A 287 -15.24 4.64 12.43
C ARG A 287 -14.13 4.88 13.45
N SER A 288 -13.04 4.13 13.34
CA SER A 288 -11.84 4.29 14.19
C SER A 288 -11.21 5.67 14.02
N ALA A 289 -11.04 6.11 12.77
CA ALA A 289 -10.49 7.42 12.43
C ALA A 289 -11.34 8.58 12.96
N LYS A 290 -12.67 8.46 12.83
CA LYS A 290 -13.60 9.45 13.40
C LYS A 290 -13.53 9.47 14.93
N ALA A 291 -13.49 8.31 15.57
CA ALA A 291 -13.40 8.23 17.02
C ALA A 291 -12.11 8.85 17.57
N LEU A 292 -10.94 8.60 16.94
CA LEU A 292 -9.69 9.26 17.30
C LEU A 292 -9.78 10.78 17.13
N LYS A 293 -10.38 11.23 16.01
CA LYS A 293 -10.60 12.66 15.76
C LYS A 293 -11.52 13.30 16.81
N ASP A 294 -12.49 12.55 17.32
CA ASP A 294 -13.42 12.98 18.37
C ASP A 294 -12.81 12.86 19.78
N GLY A 295 -11.52 12.54 19.90
CA GLY A 295 -10.76 12.54 21.15
C GLY A 295 -10.63 11.18 21.84
N MET A 296 -11.11 10.10 21.23
CA MET A 296 -10.93 8.74 21.78
C MET A 296 -9.44 8.38 21.83
N THR A 297 -9.01 7.86 22.97
CA THR A 297 -7.63 7.42 23.19
C THR A 297 -7.33 6.09 22.50
N HIS A 298 -6.06 5.70 22.47
CA HIS A 298 -5.64 4.39 21.98
C HIS A 298 -6.37 3.25 22.70
N ASP A 299 -6.43 3.28 24.03
CA ASP A 299 -7.02 2.22 24.84
C ASP A 299 -8.53 2.08 24.62
N GLU A 300 -9.25 3.20 24.68
CA GLU A 300 -10.69 3.21 24.41
C GLU A 300 -11.01 2.69 23.00
N LEU A 301 -10.18 3.05 22.01
CA LEU A 301 -10.37 2.55 20.66
C LEU A 301 -10.13 1.04 20.57
N MET A 302 -9.09 0.52 21.22
CA MET A 302 -8.80 -0.92 21.25
C MET A 302 -9.91 -1.73 21.95
N GLU A 303 -10.60 -1.14 22.92
CA GLU A 303 -11.80 -1.75 23.54
C GLU A 303 -13.01 -1.73 22.61
N LYS A 304 -13.15 -0.70 21.76
CA LYS A 304 -14.31 -0.54 20.86
C LYS A 304 -14.25 -1.29 19.54
N ILE A 305 -13.07 -1.46 18.95
CA ILE A 305 -12.94 -2.12 17.65
C ILE A 305 -13.56 -3.54 17.61
N PRO A 306 -13.37 -4.42 18.63
CA PRO A 306 -13.99 -5.75 18.65
C PRO A 306 -15.52 -5.70 18.52
N GLU A 307 -16.16 -4.75 19.21
CA GLU A 307 -17.60 -4.50 19.15
C GLU A 307 -18.04 -4.13 17.72
N TRP A 308 -17.30 -3.23 17.07
CA TRP A 308 -17.60 -2.80 15.70
C TRP A 308 -17.39 -3.91 14.68
N ILE A 309 -16.40 -4.78 14.86
CA ILE A 309 -16.19 -5.95 14.01
C ILE A 309 -17.43 -6.87 14.06
N GLU A 310 -17.95 -7.16 15.25
CA GLU A 310 -19.14 -7.99 15.43
C GLU A 310 -20.40 -7.38 14.82
N LYS A 311 -20.50 -6.04 14.91
CA LYS A 311 -21.59 -5.24 14.35
C LYS A 311 -21.46 -4.96 12.85
N SER A 312 -20.36 -5.34 12.21
CA SER A 312 -20.17 -5.24 10.76
C SER A 312 -20.75 -6.47 10.05
N LYS A 313 -21.64 -6.27 9.08
CA LYS A 313 -22.23 -7.33 8.24
C LYS A 313 -22.01 -7.03 6.77
N ILE A 314 -21.50 -8.02 6.03
CA ILE A 314 -21.19 -7.90 4.60
C ILE A 314 -21.84 -9.03 3.81
N LEU A 315 -22.53 -8.66 2.75
CA LEU A 315 -23.07 -9.56 1.74
C LEU A 315 -22.53 -9.15 0.37
N VAL A 316 -22.19 -10.14 -0.44
CA VAL A 316 -21.57 -9.92 -1.75
C VAL A 316 -22.35 -10.64 -2.81
N THR A 317 -22.87 -9.90 -3.79
CA THR A 317 -23.36 -10.46 -5.05
C THR A 317 -22.22 -10.67 -6.02
N THR A 318 -22.16 -11.84 -6.65
CA THR A 318 -21.17 -12.16 -7.66
C THR A 318 -21.78 -12.82 -8.91
N ARG A 319 -21.10 -12.66 -10.05
CA ARG A 319 -21.46 -13.33 -11.31
C ARG A 319 -21.08 -14.81 -11.32
N THR A 320 -20.10 -15.23 -10.51
CA THR A 320 -19.60 -16.60 -10.44
C THR A 320 -18.75 -16.83 -9.18
N LEU A 321 -18.68 -18.06 -8.68
CA LEU A 321 -17.75 -18.45 -7.60
C LEU A 321 -16.40 -18.95 -8.12
N LYS A 322 -16.24 -19.08 -9.45
CA LYS A 322 -15.04 -19.65 -10.07
C LYS A 322 -13.75 -19.06 -9.49
N TYR A 323 -13.70 -17.74 -9.33
CA TYR A 323 -12.50 -17.04 -8.87
C TYR A 323 -12.22 -17.26 -7.37
N MET A 324 -13.24 -17.20 -6.53
CA MET A 324 -13.10 -17.45 -5.08
C MET A 324 -12.69 -18.89 -4.78
N VAL A 325 -13.19 -19.84 -5.57
CA VAL A 325 -12.79 -21.26 -5.49
C VAL A 325 -11.37 -21.44 -6.00
N LYS A 326 -11.03 -20.89 -7.17
CA LYS A 326 -9.69 -20.98 -7.76
C LYS A 326 -8.62 -20.38 -6.84
N SER A 327 -8.93 -19.28 -6.17
CA SER A 327 -8.01 -18.66 -5.21
C SER A 327 -7.92 -19.41 -3.88
N GLY A 328 -8.81 -20.37 -3.60
CA GLY A 328 -8.84 -21.11 -2.33
C GLY A 328 -9.49 -20.36 -1.17
N ARG A 329 -10.04 -19.16 -1.40
CA ARG A 329 -10.69 -18.33 -0.35
C ARG A 329 -12.14 -18.69 -0.10
N LEU A 330 -12.73 -19.55 -0.94
CA LEU A 330 -14.00 -20.22 -0.69
C LEU A 330 -13.81 -21.74 -0.75
N SER A 331 -14.04 -22.41 0.38
CA SER A 331 -13.98 -23.87 0.45
C SER A 331 -15.04 -24.50 -0.46
N SER A 332 -14.63 -25.39 -1.37
CA SER A 332 -15.55 -26.17 -2.20
C SER A 332 -15.14 -27.64 -2.24
N THR A 333 -16.10 -28.56 -2.10
CA THR A 333 -15.88 -29.98 -2.38
C THR A 333 -15.75 -30.18 -3.90
N LYS A 334 -14.80 -31.05 -4.32
CA LYS A 334 -14.38 -31.22 -5.73
C LYS A 334 -15.54 -31.48 -6.73
N GLY A 335 -16.67 -32.03 -6.27
CA GLY A 335 -17.85 -32.36 -7.11
C GLY A 335 -18.87 -31.23 -7.34
N VAL A 336 -18.74 -30.07 -6.70
CA VAL A 336 -19.76 -28.99 -6.76
C VAL A 336 -19.37 -27.85 -7.72
N ILE A 337 -18.11 -27.82 -8.17
CA ILE A 337 -17.54 -26.74 -8.99
C ILE A 337 -18.28 -26.56 -10.32
N GLY A 338 -18.65 -27.66 -11.00
CA GLY A 338 -19.36 -27.60 -12.29
C GLY A 338 -20.80 -27.06 -12.21
N LYS A 339 -21.54 -27.38 -11.13
CA LYS A 339 -22.93 -26.92 -10.93
C LYS A 339 -23.02 -25.45 -10.49
N LEU A 340 -21.92 -24.90 -9.96
CA LEU A 340 -21.86 -23.51 -9.49
C LEU A 340 -21.63 -22.47 -10.60
N LEU A 341 -21.23 -22.88 -11.80
CA LEU A 341 -20.85 -21.97 -12.89
C LEU A 341 -22.01 -21.15 -13.46
N ASN A 342 -23.23 -21.71 -13.47
CA ASN A 342 -24.42 -21.02 -14.01
C ASN A 342 -25.18 -20.20 -12.96
N LEU A 343 -24.76 -20.25 -11.69
CA LEU A 343 -25.42 -19.53 -10.61
C LEU A 343 -24.91 -18.09 -10.52
N LYS A 344 -25.72 -17.22 -9.91
CA LYS A 344 -25.35 -15.85 -9.48
C LYS A 344 -25.38 -15.79 -7.95
N PRO A 345 -24.46 -16.49 -7.27
CA PRO A 345 -24.54 -16.68 -5.84
C PRO A 345 -24.36 -15.39 -5.06
N VAL A 346 -24.89 -15.42 -3.84
CA VAL A 346 -24.58 -14.46 -2.78
C VAL A 346 -23.63 -15.15 -1.83
N VAL A 347 -22.56 -14.46 -1.44
CA VAL A 347 -21.65 -14.90 -0.37
C VAL A 347 -21.70 -13.94 0.80
N VAL A 348 -21.31 -14.42 1.97
CA VAL A 348 -21.22 -13.67 3.22
C VAL A 348 -19.80 -13.83 3.78
N VAL A 349 -19.29 -12.79 4.44
CA VAL A 349 -18.11 -12.92 5.31
C VAL A 349 -18.61 -13.13 6.73
N THR A 350 -18.23 -14.26 7.32
CA THR A 350 -18.68 -14.63 8.66
C THR A 350 -17.98 -13.83 9.76
N ASN A 351 -18.47 -13.91 10.99
CA ASN A 351 -17.80 -13.28 12.13
C ASN A 351 -16.41 -13.86 12.40
N GLU A 352 -16.12 -15.09 11.94
CA GLU A 352 -14.78 -15.68 11.99
C GLU A 352 -13.86 -15.19 10.86
N GLY A 353 -14.35 -14.30 9.99
CA GLY A 353 -13.58 -13.72 8.89
C GLY A 353 -13.41 -14.63 7.67
N THR A 354 -14.25 -15.65 7.52
CA THR A 354 -14.22 -16.57 6.37
C THR A 354 -15.32 -16.27 5.36
N ILE A 355 -15.13 -16.63 4.09
CA ILE A 355 -16.17 -16.50 3.06
C ILE A 355 -17.02 -17.78 3.03
N LYS A 356 -18.34 -17.63 3.10
CA LYS A 356 -19.30 -18.74 2.93
C LYS A 356 -20.37 -18.40 1.89
N SER A 357 -20.89 -19.44 1.23
CA SER A 357 -22.08 -19.29 0.38
C SER A 357 -23.28 -18.95 1.25
N PHE A 358 -23.96 -17.84 0.94
CA PHE A 358 -25.18 -17.40 1.61
C PHE A 358 -26.43 -17.88 0.86
N GLY A 359 -26.40 -17.79 -0.47
CA GLY A 359 -27.48 -18.27 -1.33
C GLY A 359 -27.03 -18.56 -2.74
N LYS A 360 -27.84 -19.34 -3.46
CA LYS A 360 -27.54 -19.82 -4.82
C LYS A 360 -28.63 -19.43 -5.85
N PRO A 361 -28.94 -18.13 -6.05
CA PRO A 361 -29.85 -17.70 -7.10
C PRO A 361 -29.31 -17.99 -8.51
N PHE A 362 -30.21 -18.02 -9.49
CA PHE A 362 -29.86 -18.23 -10.91
C PHE A 362 -29.69 -16.90 -11.67
N THR A 363 -30.30 -15.82 -11.20
CA THR A 363 -30.21 -14.50 -11.84
C THR A 363 -29.72 -13.43 -10.87
N LEU A 364 -29.03 -12.41 -11.38
CA LEU A 364 -28.52 -11.29 -10.57
C LEU A 364 -29.65 -10.57 -9.81
N LYS A 365 -30.81 -10.39 -10.44
CA LYS A 365 -32.00 -9.78 -9.81
C LYS A 365 -32.51 -10.59 -8.61
N GLN A 366 -32.41 -11.92 -8.65
CA GLN A 366 -32.75 -12.74 -7.48
C GLN A 366 -31.70 -12.57 -6.38
N SER A 367 -30.42 -12.50 -6.72
CA SER A 367 -29.32 -12.24 -5.77
C SER A 367 -29.48 -10.89 -5.07
N MET A 368 -29.81 -9.84 -5.83
CA MET A 368 -30.04 -8.50 -5.30
C MET A 368 -31.21 -8.46 -4.31
N ARG A 369 -32.33 -9.10 -4.66
CA ARG A 369 -33.49 -9.21 -3.75
C ARG A 369 -33.16 -10.04 -2.51
N LEU A 370 -32.37 -11.10 -2.64
CA LEU A 370 -31.95 -11.92 -1.50
C LEU A 370 -31.10 -11.10 -0.52
N VAL A 371 -30.16 -10.30 -1.03
CA VAL A 371 -29.34 -9.41 -0.19
C VAL A 371 -30.19 -8.37 0.53
N MET A 372 -31.10 -7.68 -0.18
CA MET A 372 -31.97 -6.68 0.44
C MET A 372 -32.87 -7.29 1.51
N LYS A 373 -33.48 -8.46 1.24
CA LYS A 373 -34.32 -9.17 2.22
C LYS A 373 -33.54 -9.52 3.50
N GLU A 374 -32.27 -9.90 3.38
CA GLU A 374 -31.44 -10.18 4.55
C GLU A 374 -31.11 -8.89 5.32
N PHE A 375 -30.80 -7.78 4.65
CA PHE A 375 -30.59 -6.51 5.34
C PHE A 375 -31.85 -5.96 5.99
N GLU A 376 -33.03 -6.06 5.36
CA GLU A 376 -34.32 -5.74 5.98
C GLU A 376 -34.52 -6.51 7.30
N LYS A 377 -34.16 -7.81 7.31
CA LYS A 377 -34.21 -8.65 8.51
C LYS A 377 -33.18 -8.24 9.56
N ILE A 378 -31.93 -7.99 9.16
CA ILE A 378 -30.85 -7.58 10.08
C ILE A 378 -31.19 -6.24 10.75
N LEU A 379 -31.83 -5.33 10.01
CA LEU A 379 -32.03 -3.94 10.41
C LEU A 379 -33.39 -3.65 11.08
N LYS A 380 -34.30 -4.62 11.10
CA LYS A 380 -35.69 -4.46 11.57
C LYS A 380 -35.85 -3.68 12.90
N ASP A 381 -34.91 -3.83 13.83
CA ASP A 381 -34.95 -3.16 15.14
C ASP A 381 -33.56 -2.63 15.57
N ARG A 382 -32.68 -2.31 14.61
CA ARG A 382 -31.29 -1.95 14.88
C ARG A 382 -30.94 -0.60 14.27
N ARG A 383 -30.21 0.22 15.04
CA ARG A 383 -29.66 1.47 14.52
C ARG A 383 -28.40 1.20 13.70
N VAL A 384 -28.31 1.93 12.59
CA VAL A 384 -27.20 1.84 11.65
C VAL A 384 -26.28 3.03 11.83
N TRP A 385 -25.02 2.77 12.16
CA TRP A 385 -23.98 3.80 12.15
C TRP A 385 -23.79 4.32 10.72
N GLY A 386 -23.62 3.40 9.77
CA GLY A 386 -23.62 3.68 8.33
C GLY A 386 -23.56 2.41 7.48
N TYR A 387 -23.49 2.59 6.17
CA TYR A 387 -23.24 1.53 5.20
C TYR A 387 -22.36 2.03 4.06
N ALA A 388 -21.70 1.12 3.37
CA ALA A 388 -20.83 1.42 2.24
C ALA A 388 -20.82 0.26 1.25
N MET A 389 -20.36 0.52 0.03
CA MET A 389 -20.29 -0.48 -1.02
C MET A 389 -18.93 -0.47 -1.70
N SER A 390 -18.52 -1.66 -2.15
CA SER A 390 -17.42 -1.81 -3.09
C SER A 390 -17.86 -2.63 -4.29
N HIS A 391 -17.39 -2.30 -5.49
CA HIS A 391 -17.74 -3.03 -6.70
C HIS A 391 -16.56 -3.23 -7.65
N ALA A 392 -16.64 -4.24 -8.51
CA ALA A 392 -15.71 -4.42 -9.62
C ALA A 392 -16.46 -4.32 -10.95
N SER A 393 -16.29 -3.21 -11.67
CA SER A 393 -17.00 -2.93 -12.94
C SER A 393 -18.53 -3.16 -12.85
N ASN A 394 -19.15 -2.73 -11.75
CA ASN A 394 -20.58 -2.92 -11.52
C ASN A 394 -21.24 -1.78 -10.73
N LEU A 395 -20.88 -0.53 -11.06
CA LEU A 395 -21.40 0.68 -10.42
C LEU A 395 -22.94 0.71 -10.41
N LYS A 396 -23.57 0.40 -11.55
CA LYS A 396 -25.04 0.36 -11.68
C LYS A 396 -25.74 -0.51 -10.61
N THR A 397 -25.16 -1.67 -10.27
CA THR A 397 -25.74 -2.52 -9.22
C THR A 397 -25.48 -1.95 -7.83
N ALA A 398 -24.31 -1.32 -7.61
CA ALA A 398 -24.01 -0.62 -6.36
C ALA A 398 -24.95 0.58 -6.14
N GLU A 399 -25.18 1.40 -7.15
CA GLU A 399 -26.14 2.53 -7.10
C GLU A 399 -27.57 2.05 -6.81
N TRP A 400 -27.98 0.93 -7.41
CA TRP A 400 -29.28 0.33 -7.09
C TRP A 400 -29.39 -0.07 -5.62
N TYR A 401 -28.32 -0.67 -5.04
CA TYR A 401 -28.31 -0.97 -3.62
C TYR A 401 -28.26 0.29 -2.76
N ALA A 402 -27.55 1.33 -3.20
CA ALA A 402 -27.50 2.61 -2.50
C ALA A 402 -28.90 3.21 -2.34
N GLU A 403 -29.69 3.25 -3.41
CA GLU A 403 -31.09 3.71 -3.40
C GLU A 403 -31.95 2.89 -2.42
N LYS A 404 -31.83 1.56 -2.45
CA LYS A 404 -32.64 0.69 -1.57
C LYS A 404 -32.21 0.73 -0.11
N MET A 405 -30.91 0.83 0.16
CA MET A 405 -30.39 0.98 1.51
C MET A 405 -30.70 2.37 2.08
N GLU A 406 -30.72 3.42 1.24
CA GLU A 406 -31.12 4.76 1.68
C GLU A 406 -32.60 4.80 2.07
N ALA A 407 -33.47 4.19 1.25
CA ALA A 407 -34.88 4.03 1.61
C ALA A 407 -35.08 3.20 2.90
N LEU A 408 -34.22 2.21 3.16
CA LEU A 408 -34.30 1.34 4.34
C LEU A 408 -33.71 2.00 5.61
N THR A 409 -32.67 2.82 5.48
CA THR A 409 -31.90 3.34 6.62
C THR A 409 -32.10 4.84 6.87
N GLY A 410 -32.66 5.57 5.91
CA GLY A 410 -32.78 7.03 5.95
C GLY A 410 -31.45 7.77 5.83
N LYS A 411 -30.38 7.10 5.38
CA LYS A 411 -29.03 7.66 5.26
C LYS A 411 -28.48 7.39 3.87
N PRO A 412 -27.68 8.29 3.26
CA PRO A 412 -26.91 7.96 2.07
C PRO A 412 -25.74 7.03 2.42
N PRO A 413 -25.12 6.34 1.44
CA PRO A 413 -23.92 5.56 1.69
C PRO A 413 -22.77 6.46 2.16
N LEU A 414 -21.94 5.94 3.07
CA LEU A 414 -20.71 6.62 3.47
C LEU A 414 -19.72 6.72 2.31
N PHE A 415 -19.69 5.71 1.44
CA PHE A 415 -18.95 5.70 0.18
C PHE A 415 -19.41 4.54 -0.73
N ILE A 416 -19.16 4.70 -2.02
CA ILE A 416 -19.21 3.65 -3.04
C ILE A 416 -17.85 3.66 -3.75
N GLN A 417 -17.11 2.55 -3.71
CA GLN A 417 -15.72 2.52 -4.18
C GLN A 417 -15.47 1.36 -5.15
N ASN A 418 -14.54 1.54 -6.10
CA ASN A 418 -14.02 0.41 -6.87
C ASN A 418 -13.21 -0.51 -5.94
N ALA A 419 -13.48 -1.81 -6.02
CA ALA A 419 -12.72 -2.82 -5.28
C ALA A 419 -11.27 -2.86 -5.74
N SER A 420 -10.33 -3.03 -4.80
CA SER A 420 -8.91 -3.07 -5.09
C SER A 420 -8.59 -4.19 -6.11
N PRO A 421 -7.69 -3.97 -7.08
CA PRO A 421 -7.21 -5.01 -7.98
C PRO A 421 -6.83 -6.33 -7.29
N ALA A 422 -6.18 -6.27 -6.12
CA ALA A 422 -5.85 -7.47 -5.36
C ALA A 422 -7.10 -8.26 -4.92
N LEU A 423 -8.18 -7.59 -4.54
CA LEU A 423 -9.45 -8.25 -4.26
C LEU A 423 -10.08 -8.81 -5.54
N VAL A 424 -10.14 -8.02 -6.62
CA VAL A 424 -10.75 -8.41 -7.89
C VAL A 424 -10.08 -9.65 -8.49
N ALA A 425 -8.75 -9.80 -8.36
CA ALA A 425 -8.03 -11.01 -8.77
C ALA A 425 -8.57 -12.30 -8.12
N ASN A 426 -9.17 -12.19 -6.93
CA ASN A 426 -9.66 -13.32 -6.15
C ASN A 426 -11.18 -13.53 -6.27
N VAL A 427 -11.94 -12.52 -6.70
CA VAL A 427 -13.42 -12.57 -6.75
C VAL A 427 -14.02 -12.37 -8.16
N GLY A 428 -13.25 -11.81 -9.08
CA GLY A 428 -13.63 -11.51 -10.45
C GLY A 428 -14.46 -10.23 -10.63
N LEU A 429 -14.72 -9.88 -11.89
CA LEU A 429 -15.54 -8.74 -12.26
C LEU A 429 -17.04 -8.98 -11.99
N GLY A 430 -17.78 -7.88 -11.88
CA GLY A 430 -19.22 -7.87 -11.71
C GLY A 430 -19.68 -8.05 -10.26
N VAL A 431 -18.75 -8.11 -9.31
CA VAL A 431 -19.08 -8.21 -7.89
C VAL A 431 -19.58 -6.88 -7.34
N VAL A 432 -20.47 -6.95 -6.35
CA VAL A 432 -20.81 -5.83 -5.46
C VAL A 432 -20.87 -6.36 -4.04
N ALA A 433 -20.05 -5.80 -3.17
CA ALA A 433 -20.10 -5.98 -1.72
C ALA A 433 -20.87 -4.82 -1.11
N ILE A 434 -21.82 -5.15 -0.23
CA ILE A 434 -22.51 -4.17 0.61
C ILE A 434 -22.12 -4.49 2.04
N ASN A 435 -21.63 -3.47 2.76
CA ASN A 435 -21.37 -3.56 4.17
C ASN A 435 -22.27 -2.62 4.95
N VAL A 436 -22.79 -3.10 6.07
CA VAL A 436 -23.50 -2.30 7.06
C VAL A 436 -22.77 -2.44 8.39
N LEU A 437 -22.55 -1.31 9.06
CA LEU A 437 -22.04 -1.24 10.42
C LEU A 437 -23.14 -0.69 11.32
N MET A 438 -23.56 -1.49 12.28
CA MET A 438 -24.56 -1.08 13.28
C MET A 438 -23.91 -0.23 14.38
N ASP A 439 -24.71 0.61 15.04
CA ASP A 439 -24.27 1.43 16.18
C ASP A 439 -23.79 0.56 17.33
#